data_AF-A0A0G0FEP2-F1
#
_entry.id   AF-A0A0G0FEP2-F1
#
_cell.length_a   1.000
_cell.length_b   1.000
_cell.length_c   1.000
_cell.angle_alpha   90.00
_cell.angle_beta   90.00
_cell.angle_gamma   90.00
#
_symmetry.space_group_name_H-M   'P 1'
#
loop_
_entity.id
_entity.type
_entity.pdbx_description
1 polymer ?
#
loop_
_entity_poly.entity_id
_entity_poly.type
_entity_poly.pdbx_seq_one_letter_code
_entity_poly.pdbx_strand_id
1 'polypeptide(L)'
;MKKIIYILKESVKTVLNILVIAILPLVVFTLITSKVDLIAQMRSFVVLTGSMSPLIPAGAVVFSQSQPSYQYNDIITFDQGGVNITHRIKEVVIENNETLYRTQGDANNTEDSTLVPQKAFYWL
;
A
#
# COMPACT_ATOMS: atom_id res chain seq x y z
N MET A 1 -21.91 -36.09 28.97
CA MET A 1 -21.17 -35.98 27.69
C MET A 1 -21.86 -35.11 26.65
N LYS A 2 -23.13 -35.35 26.26
CA LYS A 2 -23.83 -34.56 25.21
C LYS A 2 -23.88 -33.04 25.46
N LYS A 3 -24.12 -32.62 26.72
CA LYS A 3 -24.15 -31.20 27.12
C LYS A 3 -22.79 -30.49 26.97
N ILE A 4 -21.70 -31.19 27.31
CA ILE A 4 -20.33 -30.66 27.19
C ILE A 4 -19.98 -30.47 25.70
N ILE A 5 -20.28 -31.47 24.86
CA ILE A 5 -20.08 -31.39 23.41
C ILE A 5 -20.90 -30.26 22.79
N TYR A 6 -22.14 -30.06 23.26
CA TYR A 6 -22.99 -28.95 22.81
C TYR A 6 -22.40 -27.59 23.16
N ILE A 7 -22.01 -27.37 24.42
CA ILE A 7 -21.41 -26.10 24.86
C ILE A 7 -20.13 -25.81 24.07
N LEU A 8 -19.26 -26.81 23.86
CA LEU A 8 -18.04 -26.65 23.08
C LEU A 8 -18.33 -26.20 21.64
N LYS A 9 -19.32 -26.81 20.97
CA LYS A 9 -19.72 -26.44 19.61
C LYS A 9 -20.22 -24.99 19.53
N GLU A 10 -21.05 -24.57 20.48
CA GLU A 10 -21.54 -23.19 20.52
C GLU A 10 -20.41 -22.19 20.78
N SER A 11 -19.49 -22.48 21.70
CA SER A 11 -18.33 -21.61 21.95
C SER A 11 -17.44 -21.46 20.70
N VAL A 12 -17.15 -22.56 19.99
CA VAL A 12 -16.37 -22.50 18.74
C VAL A 12 -17.09 -21.66 17.68
N LYS A 13 -18.41 -21.84 17.53
CA LYS A 13 -19.22 -21.06 16.59
C LYS A 13 -19.22 -19.57 16.94
N THR A 14 -19.35 -19.21 18.22
CA THR A 14 -19.29 -17.82 18.67
C THR A 14 -17.92 -17.19 18.36
N VAL A 15 -16.83 -17.89 18.66
CA VAL A 15 -15.47 -17.40 18.35
C VAL A 15 -15.29 -17.21 16.85
N LEU A 16 -15.72 -18.17 16.03
CA LEU A 16 -15.64 -18.04 14.57
C LEU A 16 -16.44 -16.85 14.06
N ASN A 17 -17.65 -16.64 14.56
CA ASN A 17 -18.48 -15.50 14.17
C ASN A 17 -17.81 -14.16 14.53
N ILE A 18 -17.21 -14.06 15.72
CA ILE A 18 -16.48 -12.86 16.13
C ILE A 18 -15.30 -12.60 15.21
N LEU A 19 -14.51 -13.64 14.88
CA LEU A 19 -13.38 -13.51 13.94
C LEU A 19 -13.84 -13.05 12.56
N VAL A 20 -14.92 -13.62 12.02
CA VAL A 20 -15.47 -13.20 10.72
C VAL A 20 -15.92 -11.75 10.77
N ILE A 21 -16.68 -11.33 11.79
CA ILE A 21 -17.16 -9.95 11.92
C ILE A 21 -15.99 -8.97 12.07
N ALA A 22 -14.89 -9.38 12.72
CA ALA A 22 -13.71 -8.54 12.88
C ALA A 22 -12.89 -8.41 11.58
N ILE A 23 -12.73 -9.50 10.81
CA ILE A 23 -11.87 -9.54 9.62
C ILE A 23 -12.59 -9.02 8.37
N LEU A 24 -13.89 -9.28 8.24
CA LEU A 24 -14.67 -8.97 7.05
C LEU A 24 -14.59 -7.48 6.64
N PRO A 25 -14.72 -6.49 7.57
CA PRO A 25 -14.59 -5.09 7.21
C PRO A 25 -13.22 -4.74 6.63
N LEU A 26 -12.14 -5.32 7.17
CA LEU A 26 -10.78 -5.10 6.68
C LEU A 26 -10.59 -5.65 5.27
N VAL A 27 -11.13 -6.84 5.00
CA VAL A 27 -11.11 -7.46 3.66
C VAL A 27 -11.90 -6.61 2.67
N VAL A 28 -13.12 -6.20 3.03
CA VAL A 28 -13.96 -5.34 2.18
C VAL A 28 -13.27 -4.00 1.90
N PHE A 29 -12.69 -3.36 2.92
CA PHE A 29 -11.95 -2.10 2.76
C PHE A 29 -10.76 -2.24 1.81
N THR A 30 -9.97 -3.31 1.96
CA THR A 30 -8.82 -3.59 1.08
C THR A 30 -9.27 -3.83 -0.36
N LEU A 31 -10.34 -4.60 -0.57
CA LEU A 31 -10.88 -4.87 -1.91
C LEU A 31 -11.40 -3.60 -2.60
N ILE A 32 -12.11 -2.73 -1.87
CA ILE A 32 -12.61 -1.47 -2.41
C ILE A 32 -11.45 -0.57 -2.84
N THR A 33 -10.48 -0.36 -1.95
CA THR A 33 -9.31 0.49 -2.21
C THR A 33 -8.35 -0.07 -3.26
N SER A 34 -8.38 -1.38 -3.54
CA SER A 34 -7.54 -1.96 -4.59
C SER A 34 -8.00 -1.65 -6.02
N LYS A 35 -9.27 -1.27 -6.20
CA LYS A 35 -9.90 -1.10 -7.53
C LYS A 35 -10.48 0.28 -7.77
N VAL A 36 -10.83 1.01 -6.72
CA VAL A 36 -11.59 2.26 -6.85
C VAL A 36 -11.08 3.32 -5.90
N ASP A 37 -10.89 4.52 -6.42
CA ASP A 37 -10.51 5.73 -5.66
C ASP A 37 -11.70 6.37 -4.92
N LEU A 38 -12.61 5.54 -4.37
CA LEU A 38 -13.83 6.01 -3.72
C LEU A 38 -13.57 6.71 -2.39
N ILE A 39 -12.46 6.39 -1.73
CA ILE A 39 -12.13 6.88 -0.39
C ILE A 39 -10.91 7.78 -0.50
N ALA A 40 -11.14 9.10 -0.60
CA ALA A 40 -10.11 10.12 -0.50
C ALA A 40 -8.85 9.90 -1.38
N GLN A 41 -9.02 9.39 -2.61
CA GLN A 41 -7.92 9.09 -3.55
C GLN A 41 -6.88 8.11 -2.96
N MET A 42 -7.33 7.18 -2.11
CA MET A 42 -6.52 6.13 -1.53
C MET A 42 -6.59 4.86 -2.38
N ARG A 43 -5.42 4.29 -2.67
CA ARG A 43 -5.27 2.96 -3.28
C ARG A 43 -4.49 2.03 -2.38
N SER A 44 -4.84 0.75 -2.43
CA SER A 44 -4.06 -0.30 -1.75
C SER A 44 -3.26 -1.12 -2.74
N PHE A 45 -2.04 -1.48 -2.35
CA PHE A 45 -1.10 -2.28 -3.15
C PHE A 45 -0.46 -3.37 -2.31
N VAL A 46 -0.13 -4.49 -2.95
CA VAL A 46 0.71 -5.54 -2.34
C VAL A 46 2.14 -5.33 -2.81
N VAL A 47 3.07 -5.24 -1.87
CA VAL A 47 4.49 -5.08 -2.17
C VAL A 47 5.05 -6.42 -2.61
N LEU A 48 5.52 -6.50 -3.86
CA LEU A 48 5.92 -7.76 -4.48
C LEU A 48 7.39 -8.13 -4.24
N THR A 49 8.24 -7.14 -3.99
CA THR A 49 9.70 -7.33 -3.88
C THR A 49 10.24 -6.82 -2.55
N GLY A 50 11.49 -7.14 -2.25
CA GLY A 50 12.16 -6.69 -1.02
C GLY A 50 12.84 -5.32 -1.12
N SER A 51 12.56 -4.50 -2.15
CA SER A 51 13.29 -3.24 -2.37
C SER A 51 13.07 -2.21 -1.26
N MET A 52 11.98 -2.31 -0.50
CA MET A 52 11.67 -1.44 0.63
C MET A 52 11.93 -2.07 2.01
N SER A 53 12.65 -3.20 2.04
CA SER A 53 13.03 -3.88 3.29
C SER A 53 14.07 -3.06 4.08
N PRO A 54 14.07 -3.10 5.44
CA PRO A 54 13.16 -3.85 6.31
C PRO A 54 11.86 -3.14 6.66
N LEU A 55 11.72 -1.85 6.32
CA LEU A 55 10.59 -1.04 6.74
C LEU A 55 9.26 -1.54 6.16
N ILE A 56 9.27 -1.89 4.86
CA ILE A 56 8.13 -2.46 4.15
C ILE A 56 8.57 -3.77 3.51
N PRO A 57 8.32 -4.93 4.16
CA PRO A 57 8.71 -6.22 3.61
C PRO A 57 7.81 -6.64 2.44
N ALA A 58 8.33 -7.55 1.61
CA ALA A 58 7.54 -8.21 0.58
C ALA A 58 6.31 -8.91 1.20
N GLY A 59 5.17 -8.81 0.53
CA GLY A 59 3.87 -9.31 1.01
C GLY A 59 3.09 -8.32 1.88
N ALA A 60 3.67 -7.19 2.27
CA ALA A 60 2.95 -6.14 2.97
C ALA A 60 1.87 -5.50 2.07
N VAL A 61 0.75 -5.11 2.68
CA VAL A 61 -0.26 -4.26 2.04
C VAL A 61 0.02 -2.83 2.44
N VAL A 62 0.20 -1.95 1.46
CA VAL A 62 0.38 -0.50 1.66
C VAL A 62 -0.85 0.23 1.15
N PHE A 63 -1.21 1.32 1.83
CA PHE A 63 -2.25 2.24 1.41
C PHE A 63 -1.58 3.55 1.02
N SER A 64 -1.67 3.91 -0.25
CA SER A 64 -1.11 5.14 -0.80
C SER A 64 -2.23 6.14 -1.03
N GLN A 65 -2.05 7.37 -0.56
CA GLN A 65 -2.96 8.47 -0.83
C GLN A 65 -2.28 9.49 -1.73
N SER A 66 -2.95 9.91 -2.80
CA SER A 66 -2.41 10.98 -3.65
C SER A 66 -2.36 12.31 -2.90
N GLN A 67 -1.25 13.03 -3.02
CA GLN A 67 -1.01 14.34 -2.41
C GLN A 67 -0.62 15.36 -3.50
N PRO A 68 -0.90 16.66 -3.29
CA PRO A 68 -0.56 17.71 -4.26
C PRO A 68 0.95 17.91 -4.44
N SER A 69 1.74 17.48 -3.46
CA SER A 69 3.20 17.57 -3.47
C SER A 69 3.79 16.56 -2.49
N TYR A 70 4.99 16.10 -2.76
CA TYR A 70 5.76 15.20 -1.89
C TYR A 70 7.10 15.82 -1.55
N GLN A 71 7.71 15.35 -0.47
CA GLN A 71 8.95 15.89 0.07
C GLN A 71 10.06 14.84 0.11
N TYR A 72 11.28 15.31 0.32
CA TYR A 72 12.42 14.43 0.59
C TYR A 72 12.05 13.44 1.70
N ASN A 73 12.43 12.17 1.50
CA ASN A 73 12.21 11.05 2.41
C ASN A 73 10.79 10.48 2.48
N ASP A 74 9.80 11.05 1.76
CA ASP A 74 8.48 10.44 1.61
C ASP A 74 8.57 9.11 0.85
N ILE A 75 7.71 8.16 1.22
CA ILE A 75 7.53 6.90 0.48
C ILE A 75 6.31 7.04 -0.40
N ILE A 76 6.51 6.87 -1.70
CA ILE A 76 5.51 7.12 -2.73
C ILE A 76 5.32 5.88 -3.58
N THR A 77 4.11 5.70 -4.12
CA THR A 77 3.81 4.67 -5.12
C THR A 77 3.46 5.36 -6.44
N PHE A 78 4.14 4.99 -7.52
CA PHE A 78 3.95 5.57 -8.85
C PHE A 78 3.86 4.48 -9.93
N ASP A 79 3.17 4.79 -11.02
CA ASP A 79 3.20 3.94 -12.22
C ASP A 79 4.48 4.19 -13.02
N GLN A 80 5.15 3.10 -13.38
CA GLN A 80 6.22 3.12 -14.36
C GLN A 80 5.99 2.01 -15.37
N GLY A 81 5.32 2.34 -16.46
CA GLY A 81 5.09 1.39 -17.57
C GLY A 81 4.05 0.32 -17.24
N GLY A 82 3.00 0.68 -16.50
CA GLY A 82 1.93 -0.24 -16.10
C GLY A 82 2.25 -1.06 -14.85
N VAL A 83 3.38 -0.79 -14.19
CA VAL A 83 3.79 -1.42 -12.93
C VAL A 83 3.85 -0.37 -11.85
N ASN A 84 3.19 -0.64 -10.73
CA ASN A 84 3.26 0.21 -9.54
C ASN A 84 4.56 -0.06 -8.78
N ILE A 85 5.38 0.97 -8.61
CA ILE A 85 6.64 0.93 -7.86
C ILE A 85 6.47 1.77 -6.61
N THR A 86 6.83 1.22 -5.45
CA THR A 86 6.83 1.93 -4.17
C THR A 86 8.26 2.16 -3.72
N HIS A 87 8.75 3.40 -3.76
CA HIS A 87 10.11 3.77 -3.35
C HIS A 87 10.14 5.08 -2.57
N ARG A 88 11.28 5.40 -1.96
CA ARG A 88 11.48 6.62 -1.17
C ARG A 88 12.09 7.73 -2.01
N ILE A 89 11.60 8.95 -1.85
CA ILE A 89 12.19 10.15 -2.46
C ILE A 89 13.56 10.43 -1.83
N LYS A 90 14.58 10.52 -2.68
CA LYS A 90 15.95 10.93 -2.35
C LYS A 90 16.31 12.31 -2.88
N GLU A 91 15.56 12.81 -3.86
CA GLU A 91 15.78 14.14 -4.41
C GLU A 91 14.47 14.72 -4.94
N VAL A 92 14.27 16.02 -4.73
CA VAL A 92 13.21 16.80 -5.39
C VAL A 92 13.89 17.72 -6.38
N VAL A 93 13.60 17.55 -7.66
CA VAL A 93 14.20 18.27 -8.78
C VAL A 93 13.14 19.16 -9.42
N ILE A 94 13.49 20.41 -9.73
CA ILE A 94 12.61 21.35 -10.42
C ILE A 94 13.22 21.65 -11.78
N GLU A 95 12.58 21.18 -12.85
CA GLU A 95 13.00 21.38 -14.23
C GLU A 95 11.81 21.83 -15.09
N ASN A 96 12.00 22.82 -15.97
CA ASN A 96 10.95 23.32 -16.87
C ASN A 96 9.61 23.65 -16.19
N ASN A 97 9.68 24.14 -14.94
CA ASN A 97 8.49 24.45 -14.12
C ASN A 97 7.63 23.21 -13.76
N GLU A 98 8.21 22.02 -13.83
CA GLU A 98 7.65 20.75 -13.34
C GLU A 98 8.46 20.24 -12.13
N THR A 99 7.75 19.66 -11.15
CA THR A 99 8.38 18.95 -10.03
C THR A 99 8.60 17.49 -10.41
N LEU A 100 9.85 17.06 -10.29
CA LEU A 100 10.34 15.71 -10.56
C LEU A 100 10.94 15.13 -9.28
N TYR A 101 10.86 13.81 -9.13
CA TYR A 101 11.37 13.11 -7.97
C TYR A 101 12.36 12.03 -8.38
N ARG A 102 13.51 12.01 -7.71
CA ARG A 102 14.41 10.86 -7.74
C ARG A 102 14.04 9.93 -6.59
N THR A 103 13.81 8.67 -6.92
CA THR A 103 13.39 7.66 -5.95
C THR A 103 14.44 6.58 -5.77
N GLN A 104 14.38 5.87 -4.65
CA GLN A 104 15.24 4.73 -4.36
C GLN A 104 14.50 3.78 -3.41
N GLY A 105 14.57 2.48 -3.69
CA GLY A 105 14.17 1.47 -2.71
C GLY A 105 15.10 1.47 -1.51
N ASP A 106 14.57 1.39 -0.29
CA ASP A 106 15.38 1.43 0.95
C ASP A 106 16.48 0.37 1.01
N ALA A 107 16.29 -0.79 0.36
CA ALA A 107 17.25 -1.88 0.26
C ALA A 107 18.11 -1.85 -1.01
N ASN A 108 17.85 -0.92 -1.94
CA ASN A 108 18.59 -0.81 -3.19
C ASN A 108 19.91 -0.05 -3.00
N ASN A 109 20.97 -0.46 -3.69
CA ASN A 109 22.29 0.17 -3.59
C ASN A 109 22.42 1.47 -4.43
N THR A 110 21.49 1.71 -5.34
CA THR A 110 21.52 2.84 -6.27
C THR A 110 20.14 3.46 -6.37
N GLU A 111 20.10 4.76 -6.59
CA GLU A 111 18.90 5.50 -6.94
C GLU A 111 18.34 5.04 -8.30
N ASP A 112 17.03 5.21 -8.48
CA ASP A 112 16.36 4.91 -9.73
C ASP A 112 16.84 5.89 -10.82
N SER A 113 17.08 5.36 -12.03
CA SER A 113 17.61 6.15 -13.14
C SER A 113 16.61 7.14 -13.72
N THR A 114 15.32 6.86 -13.56
CA THR A 114 14.22 7.63 -14.16
C THR A 114 13.67 8.59 -13.13
N LEU A 115 13.55 9.87 -13.50
CA LEU A 115 12.84 10.85 -12.69
C LEU A 115 11.34 10.65 -12.83
N VAL A 116 10.63 10.67 -11.71
CA VAL A 116 9.19 10.48 -11.65
C VAL A 116 8.51 11.85 -11.55
N PRO A 117 7.66 12.24 -12.51
CA PRO A 117 6.97 13.52 -12.45
C PRO A 117 5.80 13.48 -11.45
N GLN A 118 5.46 14.63 -10.84
CA GLN A 118 4.30 14.76 -9.95
C GLN A 118 2.99 14.21 -10.55
N LYS A 119 2.83 14.24 -11.88
CA LYS A 119 1.64 13.72 -12.54
C LYS A 119 1.49 12.19 -12.45
N ALA A 120 2.57 11.44 -12.22
CA ALA A 120 2.57 9.98 -12.15
C ALA A 120 1.89 9.43 -10.87
N PHE A 121 1.53 10.30 -9.92
CA PHE A 121 0.87 9.94 -8.67
C PHE A 121 -0.65 10.17 -8.68
N TYR A 122 -1.20 10.69 -9.78
CA TYR A 122 -2.64 10.86 -9.94
C TYR A 122 -3.20 9.69 -10.70
N TRP A 123 -4.11 8.98 -10.06
CA TRP A 123 -4.87 7.88 -10.65
C TRP A 123 -6.15 8.43 -11.25
N LEU A 124 -6.02 9.15 -12.38
CA LEU A 124 -7.14 9.63 -13.19
C LEU A 124 -7.20 8.90 -14.53
#